data_AF-A0A016X0P2-F1
#
_entry.id   AF-A0A016X0P2-F1
#
_cell.length_a   1.000
_cell.length_b   1.000
_cell.length_c   1.000
_cell.angle_alpha   90.00
_cell.angle_beta   90.00
_cell.angle_gamma   90.00
#
_symmetry.space_group_name_H-M   'P 1'
#
loop_
_entity.id
_entity.type
_entity.pdbx_description
1 polymer ?
#
loop_
_entity_poly.entity_id
_entity_poly.type
_entity_poly.pdbx_seq_one_letter_code
_entity_poly.pdbx_strand_id
1 'polypeptide(L)'
;MCPNAATTDAKWITDDFRKTAVGMHNYYRRLLATGWAEDKKLGYAKWASSMPELEYSCESEDEIMKELKNCAGKEVANTKAQANNYKFIKEYETPDEQVLQKVDP
;
A
#
# COMPACT_ATOMS: atom_id res chain seq x y z
N MET A 1 -3.85 -15.15 -7.83
CA MET A 1 -3.34 -13.86 -8.35
C MET A 1 -1.86 -14.10 -8.67
N CYS A 2 -1.32 -13.55 -9.75
CA CYS A 2 0.10 -13.74 -10.12
C CYS A 2 0.60 -15.22 -10.16
N PRO A 3 0.17 -16.04 -11.14
CA PRO A 3 0.56 -17.46 -11.23
C PRO A 3 2.07 -17.68 -11.47
N ASN A 4 2.79 -16.65 -11.89
CA ASN A 4 4.22 -16.69 -12.22
C ASN A 4 5.11 -15.92 -11.23
N ALA A 5 4.61 -15.54 -10.05
CA ALA A 5 5.43 -14.94 -8.99
C ALA A 5 6.46 -15.93 -8.37
N ALA A 6 6.91 -16.91 -9.15
CA ALA A 6 7.82 -17.98 -8.77
C ALA A 6 9.30 -17.52 -8.79
N THR A 7 9.58 -16.25 -8.50
CA THR A 7 10.92 -15.91 -8.01
C THR A 7 11.01 -16.46 -6.59
N THR A 8 12.14 -17.10 -6.25
CA THR A 8 12.37 -17.67 -4.91
C THR A 8 12.14 -16.69 -3.76
N ASP A 9 12.13 -15.39 -4.07
CA ASP A 9 11.98 -14.27 -3.15
C ASP A 9 10.51 -13.91 -2.89
N ALA A 10 9.59 -14.23 -3.80
CA ALA A 10 8.16 -13.98 -3.68
C ALA A 10 7.39 -15.09 -2.94
N LYS A 11 8.09 -16.09 -2.37
CA LYS A 11 7.50 -17.11 -1.47
C LYS A 11 6.73 -16.47 -0.31
N TRP A 12 7.14 -15.29 0.13
CA TRP A 12 6.51 -14.55 1.23
C TRP A 12 5.29 -13.73 0.81
N ILE A 13 5.08 -13.53 -0.50
CA ILE A 13 3.93 -12.83 -1.05
C ILE A 13 2.88 -13.86 -1.46
N THR A 14 1.99 -14.16 -0.52
CA THR A 14 0.86 -15.09 -0.74
C THR A 14 -0.29 -14.39 -1.45
N ASP A 15 -1.17 -15.16 -2.09
CA ASP A 15 -2.40 -14.62 -2.66
C ASP A 15 -3.30 -13.93 -1.62
N ASP A 16 -3.27 -14.39 -0.38
CA ASP A 16 -3.99 -13.77 0.73
C ASP A 16 -3.42 -12.38 1.05
N PHE A 17 -2.09 -12.26 1.09
CA PHE A 17 -1.42 -10.98 1.22
C PHE A 17 -1.77 -10.04 0.06
N ARG A 18 -1.72 -10.52 -1.19
CA ARG A 18 -2.06 -9.71 -2.36
C ARG A 18 -3.50 -9.18 -2.30
N LYS A 19 -4.45 -10.04 -1.94
CA LYS A 19 -5.87 -9.67 -1.77
C LYS A 19 -6.05 -8.66 -0.64
N THR A 20 -5.37 -8.89 0.49
CA THR A 20 -5.41 -7.99 1.65
C THR A 20 -4.85 -6.62 1.27
N ALA A 21 -3.69 -6.57 0.62
CA ALA A 21 -3.06 -5.32 0.21
C ALA A 21 -3.97 -4.49 -0.71
N VAL A 22 -4.48 -5.07 -1.80
CA VAL A 22 -5.37 -4.32 -2.73
C VAL A 22 -6.71 -3.98 -2.08
N GLY A 23 -7.25 -4.89 -1.26
CA GLY A 23 -8.51 -4.69 -0.55
C GLY A 23 -8.44 -3.53 0.45
N MET A 24 -7.38 -3.47 1.26
CA MET A 24 -7.16 -2.36 2.19
C MET A 24 -7.00 -1.03 1.46
N HIS A 25 -6.21 -0.99 0.38
CA HIS A 25 -6.04 0.25 -0.39
C HIS A 25 -7.37 0.73 -0.99
N ASN A 26 -8.14 -0.16 -1.61
CA ASN A 26 -9.41 0.21 -2.23
C ASN A 26 -10.47 0.61 -1.18
N TYR A 27 -10.44 0.00 0.01
CA TYR A 27 -11.28 0.42 1.13
C TYR A 27 -11.02 1.89 1.51
N TYR A 28 -9.77 2.26 1.78
CA TYR A 28 -9.42 3.64 2.16
C TYR A 28 -9.59 4.63 1.01
N ARG A 29 -9.28 4.24 -0.24
CA ARG A 29 -9.54 5.08 -1.42
C ARG A 29 -11.03 5.41 -1.56
N ARG A 30 -11.92 4.46 -1.29
CA ARG A 30 -13.37 4.68 -1.28
C ARG A 30 -13.80 5.61 -0.14
N LEU A 31 -13.23 5.43 1.05
CA LEU A 31 -13.50 6.30 2.20
C LEU A 31 -13.10 7.76 1.91
N LEU A 32 -11.93 7.97 1.29
CA LEU A 32 -11.46 9.28 0.83
C LEU A 32 -12.35 9.84 -0.28
N ALA A 33 -12.69 9.03 -1.28
CA ALA A 33 -13.48 9.46 -2.44
C ALA A 33 -14.87 9.98 -2.04
N THR A 34 -15.48 9.34 -1.04
CA THR A 34 -16.80 9.71 -0.52
C THR A 34 -16.76 10.88 0.46
N GLY A 35 -15.57 11.34 0.86
CA GLY A 35 -15.39 12.43 1.81
C GLY A 35 -15.72 12.06 3.27
N TRP A 36 -15.72 10.78 3.61
CA TRP A 36 -15.99 10.31 4.99
C TRP A 36 -14.71 10.03 5.79
N ALA A 37 -13.55 10.11 5.16
CA ALA A 37 -12.28 10.02 5.86
C ALA A 37 -12.09 11.26 6.74
N GLU A 38 -11.84 11.06 8.03
CA GLU A 38 -11.53 12.17 8.93
C GLU A 38 -10.17 12.78 8.57
N ASP A 39 -10.09 14.11 8.66
CA ASP A 39 -8.88 14.88 8.41
C ASP A 39 -8.69 15.88 9.56
N LYS A 40 -7.55 15.84 10.25
CA LYS A 40 -7.31 16.73 11.41
C LYS A 40 -7.35 18.23 11.10
N LYS A 41 -7.26 18.65 9.83
CA LYS A 41 -7.31 20.07 9.44
C LYS A 41 -8.68 20.49 8.90
N LEU A 42 -9.37 19.61 8.18
CA LEU A 42 -10.61 19.90 7.47
C LEU A 42 -11.85 19.29 8.14
N GLY A 43 -11.67 18.50 9.20
CA GLY A 43 -12.70 17.65 9.80
C GLY A 43 -12.90 16.38 8.97
N TYR A 44 -13.20 16.55 7.69
CA TYR A 44 -13.33 15.47 6.71
C TYR A 44 -12.60 15.78 5.41
N ALA A 45 -12.15 14.73 4.71
CA ALA A 45 -11.59 14.81 3.38
C ALA A 45 -12.62 15.36 2.38
N LYS A 46 -12.13 16.10 1.38
CA LYS A 46 -12.97 16.54 0.27
C LYS A 46 -13.30 15.35 -0.63
N TRP A 47 -14.50 15.40 -1.21
CA TRP A 47 -14.97 14.43 -2.19
C TRP A 47 -14.03 14.42 -3.39
N ALA A 48 -13.62 13.23 -3.84
CA ALA A 48 -12.79 13.10 -5.01
C ALA A 48 -13.65 12.95 -6.26
N SER A 49 -13.39 13.75 -7.30
CA SER A 49 -14.10 13.65 -8.59
C SER A 49 -13.69 12.40 -9.37
N SER A 50 -12.48 11.87 -9.15
CA SER A 50 -11.99 10.65 -9.79
C SER A 50 -11.00 9.92 -8.88
N MET A 51 -11.39 8.75 -8.40
CA MET A 51 -10.54 7.87 -7.58
C MET A 51 -10.81 6.42 -8.01
N PRO A 52 -10.22 5.95 -9.13
CA PRO A 52 -10.51 4.62 -9.67
C PRO A 52 -10.03 3.52 -8.72
N GLU A 53 -10.68 2.35 -8.83
CA GLU A 53 -10.27 1.15 -8.12
C GLU A 53 -8.87 0.69 -8.58
N LEU A 54 -8.05 0.24 -7.64
CA LEU A 54 -6.75 -0.34 -7.95
C LEU A 54 -6.89 -1.82 -8.27
N GLU A 55 -6.12 -2.25 -9.27
CA GLU A 55 -5.91 -3.66 -9.59
C GLU A 55 -4.51 -4.09 -9.15
N TYR A 56 -4.36 -5.34 -8.75
CA TYR A 56 -3.06 -5.87 -8.32
C TYR A 56 -2.17 -6.14 -9.54
N SER A 57 -1.02 -5.48 -9.61
CA SER A 57 -0.04 -5.63 -10.69
C SER A 57 1.11 -6.55 -10.28
N CYS A 58 1.16 -7.74 -10.90
CA CYS A 58 2.25 -8.70 -10.70
C CYS A 58 3.61 -8.15 -11.20
N GLU A 59 3.60 -7.35 -12.26
CA GLU A 59 4.81 -6.69 -12.76
C GLU A 59 5.38 -5.70 -11.74
N SER A 60 4.51 -4.95 -11.08
CA SER A 60 4.91 -4.00 -10.03
C SER A 60 5.46 -4.73 -8.80
N GLU A 61 4.85 -5.86 -8.41
CA GLU A 61 5.37 -6.73 -7.35
C GLU A 61 6.80 -7.20 -7.68
N ASP A 62 7.02 -7.74 -8.87
CA ASP A 62 8.34 -8.26 -9.28
C ASP A 62 9.42 -7.17 -9.31
N GLU A 63 9.08 -5.96 -9.75
CA GLU A 63 9.99 -4.81 -9.72
C GLU A 63 10.34 -4.40 -8.28
N ILE A 64 9.35 -4.40 -7.38
CA ILE A 64 9.54 -4.04 -5.97
C ILE A 64 10.37 -5.09 -5.23
N MET A 65 10.07 -6.37 -5.43
CA MET A 65 10.75 -7.48 -4.74
C MET A 65 12.25 -7.57 -5.11
N LYS A 66 12.63 -7.18 -6.34
CA LYS A 66 14.04 -7.10 -6.76
C LYS A 66 14.87 -6.12 -5.93
N GLU A 67 14.25 -5.06 -5.41
CA GLU A 67 14.93 -4.04 -4.61
C GLU A 67 14.81 -4.33 -3.11
N LEU A 68 13.66 -4.86 -2.66
CA LEU A 68 13.43 -5.19 -1.26
C LEU A 68 14.35 -6.31 -0.73
N LYS A 69 14.82 -7.23 -1.58
CA LYS A 69 15.75 -8.31 -1.20
C LYS A 69 17.03 -7.82 -0.51
N ASN A 70 17.41 -6.57 -0.76
CA ASN A 70 18.62 -5.96 -0.20
C ASN A 70 18.38 -5.34 1.19
N CYS A 71 17.15 -5.35 1.70
CA CYS A 71 16.76 -4.76 2.99
C CYS A 71 17.27 -3.33 3.19
N ALA A 72 17.32 -2.54 2.12
CA ALA A 72 17.98 -1.23 2.13
C ALA A 72 17.28 -0.18 3.03
N GLY A 73 16.08 -0.48 3.54
CA GLY A 73 15.28 0.43 4.37
C GLY A 73 14.88 1.71 3.63
N LYS A 74 14.78 1.62 2.30
CA LYS A 74 14.50 2.73 1.39
C LYS A 74 13.32 2.39 0.50
N GLU A 75 12.64 3.46 0.12
CA GLU A 75 11.58 3.48 -0.88
C GLU A 75 12.04 2.86 -2.20
N VAL A 76 11.25 1.93 -2.75
CA VAL A 76 11.47 1.41 -4.09
C VAL A 76 10.75 2.30 -5.09
N ALA A 77 11.52 2.96 -5.94
CA ALA A 77 10.96 3.78 -7.02
C ALA A 77 10.37 2.86 -8.10
N ASN A 78 9.05 2.67 -8.09
CA ASN A 78 8.34 2.02 -9.19
C ASN A 78 7.82 3.08 -10.17
N THR A 79 8.44 3.18 -11.35
CA THR A 79 8.07 4.16 -12.38
C THR A 79 6.70 3.93 -13.02
N LYS A 80 6.13 2.72 -12.85
CA LYS A 80 4.77 2.37 -13.29
C LYS A 80 3.71 2.66 -12.22
N ALA A 81 4.10 2.87 -10.97
CA ALA A 81 3.16 3.19 -9.89
C ALA A 81 2.74 4.66 -10.00
N GLN A 82 1.43 4.89 -10.20
CA GLN A 82 0.86 6.24 -10.34
C GLN A 82 0.72 6.97 -8.99
N ALA A 83 0.71 6.25 -7.87
CA ALA A 83 0.67 6.80 -6.53
C ALA A 83 1.28 5.84 -5.51
N ASN A 84 2.15 6.36 -4.64
CA ASN A 84 2.76 5.62 -3.54
C ASN A 84 2.08 6.04 -2.23
N ASN A 85 1.08 5.27 -1.78
CA ASN A 85 0.37 5.52 -0.53
C ASN A 85 0.96 4.66 0.61
N TYR A 86 2.24 4.80 0.88
CA TYR A 86 2.88 4.10 2.00
C TYR A 86 3.71 5.06 2.85
N LYS A 87 3.87 4.71 4.13
CA LYS A 87 4.71 5.45 5.08
C LYS A 87 5.62 4.45 5.77
N PHE A 88 6.94 4.63 5.60
CA PHE A 88 7.92 3.79 6.24
C PHE A 88 8.16 4.26 7.68
N ILE A 89 7.91 3.39 8.67
CA ILE A 89 8.26 3.63 10.08
C ILE A 89 9.40 2.69 10.45
N LYS A 90 10.50 3.24 10.99
CA LYS A 90 11.71 2.48 11.36
C LYS A 90 11.54 1.63 12.62
N GLU A 91 10.42 1.79 13.33
CA GLU A 91 10.16 1.19 14.63
C GLU A 91 9.48 -0.17 14.47
N TYR A 92 10.26 -1.21 14.17
CA TYR A 92 9.76 -2.58 13.93
C TYR A 92 9.17 -3.26 15.17
N GLU A 93 9.38 -2.69 16.37
CA GLU A 93 8.86 -3.21 17.65
C GLU A 93 7.52 -2.59 18.05
N THR A 94 7.06 -1.56 17.32
CA THR A 94 5.79 -0.90 17.62
C THR A 94 4.62 -1.77 17.13
N PRO A 95 3.60 -2.06 17.97
CA PRO A 95 2.41 -2.76 17.52
C PRO A 95 1.72 -2.06 16.35
N ASP A 96 1.19 -2.84 15.41
CA ASP A 96 0.58 -2.33 14.18
C ASP A 96 -0.49 -1.26 14.43
N GLU A 97 -1.30 -1.39 15.49
CA GLU A 97 -2.32 -0.39 15.81
C GLU A 97 -1.72 0.98 16.16
N GLN A 98 -0.58 1.00 16.85
CA GLN A 98 0.11 2.24 17.21
C GLN A 98 0.81 2.86 16.00
N VAL A 99 1.29 2.03 15.06
CA VAL A 99 1.83 2.49 13.77
C VAL A 99 0.74 3.22 12.99
N LEU A 100 -0.46 2.62 12.87
CA LEU A 100 -1.58 3.20 12.13
C LEU A 100 -2.02 4.55 12.71
N GLN A 101 -2.11 4.67 14.04
CA GLN A 101 -2.42 5.96 14.70
C GLN A 101 -1.39 7.07 14.42
N LYS A 102 -0.11 6.72 14.21
CA LYS A 102 0.94 7.68 13.84
C LYS A 102 0.90 8.06 12.36
N VAL A 103 0.20 7.29 11.53
CA VAL A 103 0.09 7.52 10.09
C VAL A 103 -1.16 8.31 9.75
N ASP A 104 -2.26 8.10 10.47
CA ASP A 104 -3.50 8.84 10.27
C ASP A 104 -3.33 10.34 10.64
N PRO A 105 -3.48 11.24 9.64
CA PRO A 105 -3.14 12.66 9.76
C PRO A 105 -4.04 13.43 10.69
#